data_AF-A0A2V6LIQ7-F1
#
_entry.id   AF-A0A2V6LIQ7-F1
#
_cell.length_a   1.000
_cell.length_b   1.000
_cell.length_c   1.000
_cell.angle_alpha   90.00
_cell.angle_beta   90.00
_cell.angle_gamma   90.00
#
_symmetry.space_group_name_H-M   'P 1'
#
loop_
_entity.id
_entity.type
_entity.pdbx_description
1 polymer ?
#
loop_
_entity_poly.entity_id
_entity_poly.type
_entity_poly.pdbx_seq_one_letter_code
_entity_poly.pdbx_strand_id
1 'polypeptide(L)'
;MTIDVDGAPNAYCRHNADALDFELNAHEGATKDGAIVGYLTKNDDGRTPIVQGEDVDGPAKGCFISTTAFQHPTRDRLDTRKYCNAAEINYVVRAKTAHDKGVRVGDFVVAHSKKHNKTVFGVVGDTGNSKGSEGSLALAQNLGYPFKDGKNDTVDTPDIVIRYFANTNSQFFDSQEELDAAAKEADLDTKF
;
A
#
# COMPACT_ATOMS: atom_id res chain seq x y z
N MET A 1 -4.73 2.67 12.71
CA MET A 1 -4.30 2.33 11.35
C MET A 1 -3.01 1.56 11.48
N THR A 2 -2.98 0.30 11.06
CA THR A 2 -1.75 -0.47 10.90
C THR A 2 -0.98 0.07 9.70
N ILE A 3 0.35 0.05 9.77
CA ILE A 3 1.19 0.46 8.65
C ILE A 3 1.30 -0.70 7.68
N ASP A 4 0.81 -0.47 6.47
CA ASP A 4 0.93 -1.40 5.35
C ASP A 4 2.12 -0.97 4.50
N VAL A 5 2.96 -1.94 4.13
CA VAL A 5 4.16 -1.72 3.32
C VAL A 5 4.09 -2.45 1.98
N ASP A 6 2.96 -3.07 1.66
CA ASP A 6 2.80 -3.84 0.43
C ASP A 6 3.03 -2.96 -0.82
N GLY A 7 3.62 -3.59 -1.84
CA GLY A 7 4.08 -2.93 -3.06
C GLY A 7 5.38 -2.14 -2.92
N ALA A 8 5.90 -1.88 -1.70
CA ALA A 8 7.23 -1.30 -1.56
C ALA A 8 8.32 -2.28 -2.04
N PRO A 9 9.35 -1.84 -2.78
CA PRO A 9 10.36 -2.76 -3.31
C PRO A 9 11.12 -3.56 -2.25
N ASN A 10 11.26 -3.02 -1.04
CA ASN A 10 11.88 -3.68 0.10
C ASN A 10 10.89 -4.03 1.21
N ALA A 11 9.61 -4.26 0.89
CA ALA A 11 8.61 -4.71 1.86
C ALA A 11 9.06 -5.99 2.59
N TYR A 12 9.39 -7.01 1.80
CA TYR A 12 9.83 -8.33 2.28
C TYR A 12 11.12 -8.75 1.61
N CYS A 13 12.08 -9.21 2.41
CA CYS A 13 13.40 -9.62 1.93
C CYS A 13 13.86 -10.91 2.60
N ARG A 14 14.77 -11.65 1.95
CA ARG A 14 15.38 -12.86 2.56
C ARG A 14 16.05 -12.56 3.91
N HIS A 15 16.56 -11.33 4.06
CA HIS A 15 17.17 -10.84 5.28
C HIS A 15 16.32 -9.71 5.87
N ASN A 16 15.72 -9.96 7.04
CA ASN A 16 14.81 -9.02 7.71
C ASN A 16 15.45 -7.67 8.11
N ALA A 17 16.78 -7.53 8.08
CA ALA A 17 17.44 -6.27 8.44
C ALA A 17 17.12 -5.13 7.45
N ASP A 18 16.92 -5.49 6.17
CA ASP A 18 16.69 -4.52 5.09
C ASP A 18 15.21 -4.37 4.71
N ALA A 19 14.35 -5.23 5.27
CA ALA A 19 12.93 -5.30 4.98
C ALA A 19 12.12 -4.26 5.78
N LEU A 20 11.08 -3.69 5.18
CA LEU A 20 10.12 -2.82 5.86
C LEU A 20 9.12 -3.60 6.71
N ASP A 21 8.98 -4.91 6.53
CA ASP A 21 8.12 -5.72 7.38
C ASP A 21 8.71 -7.11 7.61
N PHE A 22 8.14 -7.85 8.55
CA PHE A 22 8.42 -9.26 8.73
C PHE A 22 7.82 -10.04 7.58
N GLU A 23 8.64 -10.86 6.93
CA GLU A 23 8.19 -11.73 5.83
C GLU A 23 6.99 -12.60 6.19
N LEU A 24 6.88 -13.02 7.46
CA LEU A 24 5.74 -13.78 7.97
C LEU A 24 4.38 -13.06 7.80
N ASN A 25 4.36 -11.73 7.79
CA ASN A 25 3.13 -10.94 7.60
C ASN A 25 2.61 -11.01 6.15
N ALA A 26 3.45 -11.42 5.20
CA ALA A 26 3.04 -11.68 3.82
C ALA A 26 2.28 -13.02 3.67
N HIS A 27 2.14 -13.81 4.74
CA HIS A 27 1.43 -15.08 4.72
C HIS A 27 0.02 -14.95 5.28
N GLU A 28 -0.91 -15.71 4.70
CA GLU A 28 -2.25 -15.84 5.25
C GLU A 28 -2.18 -16.30 6.73
N GLY A 29 -2.84 -15.52 7.60
CA GLY A 29 -2.86 -15.76 9.05
C GLY A 29 -1.52 -15.51 9.75
N ALA A 30 -0.53 -14.93 9.08
CA ALA A 30 0.83 -14.76 9.58
C ALA A 30 1.44 -16.08 10.10
N THR A 31 1.26 -17.15 9.33
CA THR A 31 1.80 -18.48 9.65
C THR A 31 2.70 -19.00 8.54
N LYS A 32 3.75 -19.75 8.89
CA LYS A 32 4.71 -20.29 7.90
C LYS A 32 4.09 -21.25 6.89
N ASP A 33 3.01 -21.91 7.27
CA ASP A 33 2.28 -22.84 6.41
C ASP A 33 1.17 -22.14 5.60
N GLY A 34 0.88 -20.87 5.90
CA GLY A 34 -0.06 -20.04 5.17
C GLY A 34 0.43 -19.74 3.76
N ALA A 35 -0.51 -19.62 2.82
CA ALA A 35 -0.17 -19.20 1.46
C ALA A 35 0.45 -17.80 1.47
N ILE A 36 1.44 -17.58 0.61
CA ILE A 36 2.02 -16.26 0.39
C ILE A 36 1.00 -15.41 -0.36
N VAL A 37 0.64 -14.26 0.21
CA VAL A 37 -0.34 -13.31 -0.33
C VAL A 37 0.22 -11.89 -0.51
N GLY A 38 1.31 -11.53 0.15
CA GLY A 38 1.91 -10.18 0.07
C GLY A 38 2.96 -10.00 -1.04
N TYR A 39 3.40 -11.07 -1.70
CA TYR A 39 4.39 -10.98 -2.79
C TYR A 39 4.29 -12.11 -3.81
N LEU A 40 4.89 -11.92 -5.00
CA LEU A 40 4.84 -12.89 -6.08
C LEU A 40 5.67 -14.14 -5.83
N THR A 41 5.13 -15.26 -6.31
CA THR A 41 5.78 -16.57 -6.26
C THR A 41 6.03 -17.13 -7.67
N LYS A 42 7.05 -17.97 -7.81
CA LYS A 42 7.47 -18.60 -9.07
C LYS A 42 6.38 -19.56 -9.54
N ASN A 43 6.05 -19.47 -10.83
CA ASN A 43 5.02 -20.30 -11.46
C ASN A 43 3.66 -20.28 -10.71
N ASP A 44 3.41 -19.23 -9.93
CA ASP A 44 2.22 -19.09 -9.09
C ASP A 44 2.01 -20.26 -8.12
N ASP A 45 3.11 -20.85 -7.63
CA ASP A 45 3.08 -21.99 -6.71
C ASP A 45 2.63 -21.64 -5.28
N GLY A 46 2.53 -20.35 -4.96
CA GLY A 46 2.14 -19.84 -3.64
C GLY A 46 3.18 -20.05 -2.55
N ARG A 47 4.43 -20.43 -2.90
CA ARG A 47 5.47 -20.87 -1.95
C ARG A 47 6.87 -20.34 -2.23
N THR A 48 7.28 -20.25 -3.50
CA THR A 48 8.66 -19.93 -3.87
C THR A 48 8.77 -18.47 -4.28
N PRO A 49 9.41 -17.58 -3.51
CA PRO A 49 9.46 -16.15 -3.84
C PRO A 49 10.21 -15.87 -5.16
N ILE A 50 9.80 -14.83 -5.88
CA ILE A 50 10.59 -14.21 -6.96
C ILE A 50 11.51 -13.16 -6.35
N VAL A 51 12.82 -13.25 -6.59
CA VAL A 51 13.83 -12.43 -5.90
C VAL A 51 14.44 -11.40 -6.84
N GLN A 52 14.34 -10.12 -6.45
CA GLN A 52 14.96 -9.00 -7.16
C GLN A 52 16.49 -9.11 -7.13
N GLY A 53 17.14 -8.87 -8.26
CA GLY A 53 18.57 -9.02 -8.49
C GLY A 53 19.05 -10.44 -8.78
N GLU A 54 18.19 -11.46 -8.63
CA GLU A 54 18.50 -12.85 -8.97
C GLU A 54 17.58 -13.38 -10.08
N ASP A 55 16.27 -13.23 -9.91
CA ASP A 55 15.25 -13.70 -10.85
C ASP A 55 14.77 -12.59 -11.79
N VAL A 56 14.76 -11.34 -11.31
CA VAL A 56 14.29 -10.15 -12.04
C VAL A 56 15.17 -8.95 -11.71
N ASP A 57 15.29 -7.98 -12.62
CA ASP A 57 15.87 -6.69 -12.29
C ASP A 57 14.93 -5.89 -11.37
N GLY A 58 15.48 -5.33 -10.29
CA GLY A 58 14.69 -4.57 -9.32
C GLY A 58 15.59 -3.71 -8.43
N PRO A 59 15.04 -2.63 -7.84
CA PRO A 59 15.82 -1.67 -7.06
C PRO A 59 16.26 -2.23 -5.69
N ALA A 60 15.59 -3.26 -5.17
CA ALA A 60 15.85 -3.82 -3.84
C ALA A 60 16.39 -5.26 -3.93
N LYS A 61 17.70 -5.39 -4.18
CA LYS A 61 18.36 -6.70 -4.33
C LYS A 61 18.16 -7.59 -3.10
N GLY A 62 17.77 -8.84 -3.31
CA GLY A 62 17.49 -9.81 -2.24
C GLY A 62 16.09 -9.69 -1.63
N CYS A 63 15.28 -8.73 -2.11
CA CYS A 63 13.89 -8.57 -1.74
C CYS A 63 12.93 -9.20 -2.76
N PHE A 64 11.68 -9.42 -2.34
CA PHE A 64 10.64 -10.05 -3.16
C PHE A 64 9.81 -8.99 -3.87
N ILE A 65 9.08 -9.38 -4.93
CA ILE A 65 8.15 -8.47 -5.61
C ILE A 65 6.85 -8.42 -4.82
N SER A 66 6.76 -7.49 -3.87
CA SER A 66 5.54 -7.25 -3.11
C SER A 66 4.44 -6.65 -4.00
N THR A 67 3.19 -6.99 -3.71
CA THR A 67 2.06 -6.68 -4.58
C THR A 67 0.95 -5.95 -3.86
N THR A 68 0.28 -5.03 -4.56
CA THR A 68 -0.97 -4.40 -4.12
C THR A 68 -2.08 -4.64 -5.13
N ALA A 69 -3.35 -4.46 -4.73
CA ALA A 69 -4.48 -4.55 -5.65
C ALA A 69 -4.49 -3.41 -6.69
N PHE A 70 -3.97 -2.23 -6.37
CA PHE A 70 -3.84 -1.13 -7.31
C PHE A 70 -2.57 -1.29 -8.15
N GLN A 71 -2.77 -1.59 -9.43
CA GLN A 71 -1.71 -2.02 -10.33
C GLN A 71 -1.70 -1.20 -11.61
N HIS A 72 -0.50 -0.93 -12.12
CA HIS A 72 -0.31 -0.37 -13.43
C HIS A 72 -0.89 -1.32 -14.48
N PRO A 73 -1.78 -0.84 -15.37
CA PRO A 73 -2.60 -1.70 -16.23
C PRO A 73 -1.79 -2.44 -17.31
N THR A 74 -0.66 -1.87 -17.74
CA THR A 74 0.12 -2.40 -18.87
C THR A 74 1.52 -2.92 -18.51
N ARG A 75 1.96 -2.77 -17.26
CA ARG A 75 3.28 -3.28 -16.84
C ARG A 75 3.21 -4.78 -16.60
N ASP A 76 4.29 -5.47 -16.96
CA ASP A 76 4.46 -6.89 -16.69
C ASP A 76 4.40 -7.15 -15.18
N ARG A 77 3.88 -8.32 -14.79
CA ARG A 77 3.76 -8.69 -13.38
C ARG A 77 5.10 -8.71 -12.63
N LEU A 78 6.20 -8.94 -13.34
CA LEU A 78 7.56 -8.98 -12.80
C LEU A 78 8.22 -7.60 -12.75
N ASP A 79 7.64 -6.58 -13.37
CA ASP A 79 8.10 -5.20 -13.21
C ASP A 79 7.70 -4.71 -11.82
N THR A 80 8.69 -4.39 -10.96
CA THR A 80 8.43 -3.93 -9.59
C THR A 80 7.62 -2.64 -9.55
N ARG A 81 7.63 -1.85 -10.63
CA ARG A 81 6.83 -0.63 -10.75
C ARG A 81 5.37 -0.91 -11.11
N LYS A 82 4.97 -2.17 -11.28
CA LYS A 82 3.55 -2.50 -11.53
C LYS A 82 2.68 -2.19 -10.31
N TYR A 83 3.19 -2.38 -9.10
CA TYR A 83 2.40 -2.28 -7.88
C TYR A 83 2.58 -0.90 -7.23
N CYS A 84 1.55 -0.40 -6.55
CA CYS A 84 1.61 0.88 -5.84
C CYS A 84 2.64 0.81 -4.71
N ASN A 85 3.64 1.69 -4.72
CA ASN A 85 4.74 1.66 -3.74
C ASN A 85 4.32 2.28 -2.39
N ALA A 86 4.12 1.47 -1.35
CA ALA A 86 3.74 1.96 -0.02
C ALA A 86 4.75 2.91 0.64
N ALA A 87 6.04 2.85 0.26
CA ALA A 87 7.06 3.71 0.83
C ALA A 87 7.05 5.14 0.23
N GLU A 88 6.37 5.33 -0.90
CA GLU A 88 6.39 6.59 -1.65
C GLU A 88 5.00 7.19 -1.91
N ILE A 89 3.96 6.34 -2.02
CA ILE A 89 2.60 6.76 -2.39
C ILE A 89 1.65 6.56 -1.21
N ASN A 90 0.88 7.60 -0.91
CA ASN A 90 -0.19 7.58 0.07
C ASN A 90 -1.33 6.68 -0.43
N TYR A 91 -1.58 5.57 0.25
CA TYR A 91 -2.77 4.78 0.00
C TYR A 91 -3.41 4.24 1.28
N VAL A 92 -4.67 3.84 1.16
CA VAL A 92 -5.41 3.10 2.21
C VAL A 92 -5.90 1.75 1.70
N VAL A 93 -6.03 0.79 2.60
CA VAL A 93 -6.69 -0.48 2.30
C VAL A 93 -8.19 -0.30 2.33
N ARG A 94 -8.89 -0.80 1.30
CA ARG A 94 -10.33 -0.57 1.13
C ARG A 94 -11.15 -1.27 2.21
N ALA A 95 -11.82 -0.47 3.05
CA ALA A 95 -12.81 -0.99 3.98
C ALA A 95 -14.01 -1.63 3.25
N LYS A 96 -14.60 -2.69 3.82
CA LYS A 96 -15.81 -3.32 3.29
C LYS A 96 -16.97 -2.31 3.19
N THR A 97 -17.13 -1.45 4.19
CA THR A 97 -18.17 -0.41 4.20
C THR A 97 -18.02 0.61 3.09
N ALA A 98 -16.78 0.91 2.67
CA ALA A 98 -16.51 1.78 1.52
C ALA A 98 -16.82 1.04 0.21
N HIS A 99 -16.38 -0.22 0.08
CA HIS A 99 -16.70 -1.07 -1.06
C HIS A 99 -18.21 -1.19 -1.31
N ASP A 100 -18.98 -1.46 -0.26
CA ASP A 100 -20.44 -1.60 -0.30
C ASP A 100 -21.13 -0.29 -0.74
N LYS A 101 -20.45 0.86 -0.61
CA LYS A 101 -20.90 2.19 -1.06
C LYS A 101 -20.39 2.57 -2.47
N GLY A 102 -19.78 1.63 -3.19
CA GLY A 102 -19.35 1.83 -4.57
C GLY A 102 -17.88 2.19 -4.74
N VAL A 103 -17.10 2.34 -3.66
CA VAL A 103 -15.67 2.65 -3.76
C VAL A 103 -14.90 1.49 -4.41
N ARG A 104 -14.00 1.80 -5.33
CA ARG A 104 -13.16 0.86 -6.08
C ARG A 104 -11.67 1.10 -5.78
N VAL A 105 -10.87 0.11 -6.13
CA VAL A 105 -9.41 0.26 -6.12
C VAL A 105 -9.05 1.34 -7.13
N GLY A 106 -8.11 2.22 -6.76
CA GLY A 106 -7.70 3.38 -7.54
C GLY A 106 -8.50 4.66 -7.27
N ASP A 107 -9.70 4.59 -6.67
CA ASP A 107 -10.46 5.79 -6.28
C ASP A 107 -9.65 6.66 -5.31
N PHE A 108 -9.83 7.99 -5.39
CA PHE A 108 -9.15 8.89 -4.48
C PHE A 108 -9.67 8.79 -3.05
N VAL A 109 -8.77 9.09 -2.12
CA VAL A 109 -9.09 9.35 -0.72
C VAL A 109 -8.46 10.65 -0.25
N VAL A 110 -9.09 11.24 0.75
CA VAL A 110 -8.47 12.28 1.57
C VAL A 110 -8.38 11.75 2.99
N ALA A 111 -7.18 11.80 3.56
CA ALA A 111 -6.92 11.39 4.93
C ALA A 111 -6.52 12.60 5.77
N HIS A 112 -7.04 12.65 7.00
CA HIS A 112 -6.74 13.72 7.95
C HIS A 112 -6.33 13.14 9.29
N SER A 113 -5.18 13.57 9.80
CA SER A 113 -4.74 13.29 11.18
C SER A 113 -5.24 14.39 12.09
N LYS A 114 -6.15 14.06 13.01
CA LYS A 114 -6.61 14.97 14.06
C LYS A 114 -5.50 15.34 15.03
N LYS A 115 -4.59 14.41 15.29
CA LYS A 115 -3.45 14.59 16.19
C LYS A 115 -2.44 15.62 15.67
N HIS A 116 -2.14 15.55 14.38
CA HIS A 116 -1.12 16.40 13.74
C HIS A 116 -1.70 17.55 12.93
N ASN A 117 -3.03 17.62 12.80
CA ASN A 117 -3.75 18.58 11.98
C ASN A 117 -3.21 18.66 10.53
N LYS A 118 -2.96 17.49 9.94
CA LYS A 118 -2.45 17.34 8.57
C LYS A 118 -3.46 16.61 7.71
N THR A 119 -3.68 17.13 6.50
CA THR A 119 -4.56 16.54 5.49
C THR A 119 -3.72 16.22 4.25
N VAL A 120 -3.89 15.02 3.71
CA VAL A 120 -3.16 14.55 2.53
C VAL A 120 -4.10 13.82 1.57
N PHE A 121 -3.76 13.83 0.29
CA PHE A 121 -4.42 13.00 -0.71
C PHE A 121 -3.79 11.62 -0.75
N GLY A 122 -4.57 10.64 -1.17
CA GLY A 122 -4.12 9.29 -1.45
C GLY A 122 -5.08 8.57 -2.38
N VAL A 123 -4.86 7.28 -2.56
CA VAL A 123 -5.74 6.39 -3.32
C VAL A 123 -6.15 5.16 -2.51
N VAL A 124 -7.17 4.46 -2.97
CA VAL A 124 -7.44 3.09 -2.54
C VAL A 124 -6.42 2.17 -3.20
N GLY A 125 -5.35 1.84 -2.48
CA GLY A 125 -4.19 1.12 -3.00
C GLY A 125 -4.31 -0.40 -2.88
N ASP A 126 -5.04 -0.89 -1.88
CA ASP A 126 -5.16 -2.33 -1.66
C ASP A 126 -6.53 -2.79 -1.11
N THR A 127 -6.66 -4.11 -0.93
CA THR A 127 -7.82 -4.82 -0.41
C THR A 127 -7.37 -5.98 0.49
N GLY A 128 -8.30 -6.84 0.95
CA GLY A 128 -7.95 -8.01 1.78
C GLY A 128 -8.25 -7.80 3.27
N ASN A 129 -8.04 -6.60 3.81
CA ASN A 129 -8.50 -6.27 5.17
C ASN A 129 -9.89 -5.61 5.16
N SER A 130 -10.92 -6.36 5.57
CA SER A 130 -12.31 -5.87 5.56
C SER A 130 -12.56 -4.65 6.45
N LYS A 131 -11.70 -4.39 7.45
CA LYS A 131 -11.82 -3.22 8.34
C LYS A 131 -11.32 -1.93 7.68
N GLY A 132 -10.47 -2.03 6.65
CA GLY A 132 -9.80 -0.88 6.02
C GLY A 132 -9.02 -0.02 7.01
N SER A 133 -8.47 -0.67 8.05
CA SER A 133 -7.74 -0.02 9.13
C SER A 133 -6.23 -0.01 8.86
N GLU A 134 -5.83 0.01 7.59
CA GLU A 134 -4.45 -0.05 7.11
C GLU A 134 -4.22 1.07 6.10
N GLY A 135 -3.00 1.56 6.07
CA GLY A 135 -2.56 2.55 5.10
C GLY A 135 -1.05 2.56 4.97
N SER A 136 -0.58 3.10 3.86
CA SER A 136 0.82 3.01 3.49
C SER A 136 1.76 3.70 4.46
N LEU A 137 3.02 3.26 4.50
CA LEU A 137 4.08 3.93 5.24
C LEU A 137 4.18 5.42 4.86
N ALA A 138 4.13 5.73 3.56
CA ALA A 138 4.11 7.10 3.06
C ALA A 138 2.93 7.91 3.61
N LEU A 139 1.72 7.33 3.65
CA LEU A 139 0.54 7.98 4.20
C LEU A 139 0.77 8.39 5.65
N ALA A 140 1.24 7.47 6.48
CA ALA A 140 1.44 7.74 7.90
C ALA A 140 2.55 8.80 8.12
N GLN A 141 3.64 8.72 7.36
CA GLN A 141 4.72 9.72 7.43
C GLN A 141 4.22 11.12 7.01
N ASN A 142 3.47 11.21 5.92
CA ASN A 142 2.93 12.48 5.41
C ASN A 142 1.86 13.06 6.35
N LEU A 143 1.11 12.21 7.05
CA LEU A 143 0.23 12.60 8.16
C LEU A 143 0.97 13.04 9.43
N GLY A 144 2.31 12.91 9.49
CA GLY A 144 3.16 13.43 10.54
C GLY A 144 3.65 12.41 11.56
N TYR A 145 3.44 11.11 11.34
CA TYR A 145 3.91 10.06 12.24
C TYR A 145 5.35 9.63 11.88
N PRO A 146 6.23 9.38 12.86
CA PRO A 146 7.67 9.17 12.63
C PRO A 146 8.04 7.71 12.27
N PHE A 147 7.13 6.94 11.70
CA PHE A 147 7.36 5.52 11.40
C PHE A 147 8.43 5.32 10.34
N LYS A 148 9.11 4.18 10.42
CA LYS A 148 10.20 3.79 9.52
C LYS A 148 9.93 2.46 8.82
N ASP A 149 9.04 1.65 9.36
CA ASP A 149 8.71 0.31 8.90
C ASP A 149 7.28 -0.05 9.35
N GLY A 150 6.81 -1.23 8.94
CA GLY A 150 5.52 -1.81 9.33
C GLY A 150 5.62 -2.87 10.44
N LYS A 151 6.78 -3.07 11.06
CA LYS A 151 7.05 -4.25 11.91
C LYS A 151 6.36 -4.20 13.26
N ASN A 152 6.30 -3.04 13.90
CA ASN A 152 5.81 -2.93 15.29
C ASN A 152 4.87 -1.74 15.53
N ASP A 153 4.50 -1.00 14.49
CA ASP A 153 3.85 0.29 14.64
C ASP A 153 2.41 0.29 14.13
N THR A 154 1.50 0.73 15.00
CA THR A 154 0.11 1.05 14.65
C THR A 154 -0.22 2.44 15.14
N VAL A 155 -0.88 3.24 14.32
CA VAL A 155 -1.54 4.46 14.77
C VAL A 155 -2.83 4.09 15.49
N ASP A 156 -3.16 4.76 16.59
CA ASP A 156 -4.50 4.67 17.16
C ASP A 156 -5.56 5.08 16.13
N THR A 157 -6.43 4.14 15.77
CA THR A 157 -7.50 4.33 14.77
C THR A 157 -8.39 5.55 14.96
N PRO A 158 -8.73 6.03 16.17
CA PRO A 158 -9.54 7.22 16.30
C PRO A 158 -8.85 8.50 15.79
N ASP A 159 -7.54 8.55 15.56
CA ASP A 159 -6.84 9.80 15.22
C ASP A 159 -6.84 10.14 13.71
N ILE A 160 -7.11 9.18 12.84
CA ILE A 160 -7.12 9.39 11.39
C ILE A 160 -8.54 9.25 10.84
N VAL A 161 -9.00 10.28 10.14
CA VAL A 161 -10.27 10.27 9.40
C VAL A 161 -9.98 10.06 7.92
N ILE A 162 -10.62 9.08 7.29
CA ILE A 162 -10.51 8.82 5.85
C ILE A 162 -11.85 9.14 5.19
N ARG A 163 -11.80 10.00 4.16
CA ARG A 163 -12.91 10.25 3.24
C ARG A 163 -12.60 9.60 1.90
N TYR A 164 -13.50 8.75 1.43
CA TYR A 164 -13.41 8.07 0.14
C TYR A 164 -14.25 8.80 -0.91
N PHE A 165 -13.77 8.85 -2.15
CA PHE A 165 -14.46 9.47 -3.27
C PHE A 165 -14.69 8.45 -4.39
N ALA A 166 -15.88 7.87 -4.44
CA ALA A 166 -16.19 6.81 -5.39
C ALA A 166 -16.27 7.32 -6.85
N ASN A 167 -15.80 6.50 -7.80
CA ASN A 167 -15.80 6.77 -9.24
C ASN A 167 -14.99 8.03 -9.64
N THR A 168 -13.86 8.27 -8.98
CA THR A 168 -13.07 9.50 -9.18
C THR A 168 -11.77 9.32 -9.92
N ASN A 169 -11.28 8.09 -10.09
CA ASN A 169 -10.01 7.87 -10.76
C ASN A 169 -9.95 6.55 -11.52
N SER A 170 -9.31 6.59 -12.69
CA SER A 170 -9.04 5.41 -13.53
C SER A 170 -7.57 5.30 -13.96
N GLN A 171 -6.71 6.21 -13.51
CA GLN A 171 -5.29 6.24 -13.88
C GLN A 171 -4.42 5.68 -12.75
N PHE A 172 -3.28 5.10 -13.11
CA PHE A 172 -2.23 4.73 -12.15
C PHE A 172 -1.26 5.91 -11.97
N PHE A 173 -0.61 6.00 -10.81
CA PHE A 173 0.35 7.07 -10.48
C PHE A 173 1.71 6.48 -10.18
N ASP A 174 2.76 7.05 -10.77
CA ASP A 174 4.14 6.65 -10.51
C ASP A 174 4.76 7.43 -9.35
N SER A 175 4.17 8.56 -8.96
CA SER A 175 4.62 9.35 -7.80
C SER A 175 3.46 9.97 -7.02
N GLN A 176 3.76 10.40 -5.78
CA GLN A 176 2.81 11.16 -4.98
C GLN A 176 2.49 12.52 -5.59
N GLU A 177 3.43 13.17 -6.30
CA GLU A 177 3.15 14.46 -6.93
C GLU A 177 2.11 14.35 -8.05
N GLU A 178 2.18 13.28 -8.85
CA GLU A 178 1.18 12.99 -9.90
C GLU A 178 -0.20 12.75 -9.30
N LEU A 179 -0.27 11.95 -8.22
CA LEU A 179 -1.49 11.71 -7.47
C LEU A 179 -2.07 13.01 -6.93
N ASP A 180 -1.25 13.82 -6.26
CA ASP A 180 -1.67 15.11 -5.68
C ASP A 180 -2.18 16.07 -6.75
N ALA A 181 -1.54 16.12 -7.91
CA ALA A 181 -1.95 16.98 -9.02
C ALA A 181 -3.34 16.58 -9.53
N ALA A 182 -3.56 15.29 -9.77
CA ALA A 182 -4.83 14.77 -10.24
C ALA A 182 -5.96 14.90 -9.19
N ALA A 183 -5.64 14.68 -7.91
CA ALA A 183 -6.60 14.86 -6.82
C ALA A 183 -7.05 16.33 -6.67
N LYS A 184 -6.15 17.30 -6.90
CA LYS A 184 -6.50 18.73 -6.92
C LYS A 184 -7.37 19.09 -8.12
N GLU A 185 -7.08 18.53 -9.30
CA GLU A 185 -7.91 18.72 -10.49
C GLU A 185 -9.33 18.17 -10.31
N ALA A 186 -9.48 17.09 -9.53
CA ALA A 186 -10.78 16.51 -9.18
C ALA A 186 -11.57 17.30 -8.12
N ASP A 187 -11.05 18.43 -7.61
CA ASP A 187 -11.71 19.32 -6.63
C ASP A 187 -12.27 18.58 -5.40
N LEU A 188 -11.47 17.66 -4.85
CA LEU A 188 -11.89 16.83 -3.71
C LEU A 188 -12.05 17.68 -2.43
N ASP A 189 -13.12 17.46 -1.68
CA ASP A 189 -13.34 18.15 -0.40
C ASP A 189 -12.30 17.74 0.66
N THR A 190 -11.47 18.70 1.08
CA THR A 190 -10.43 18.52 2.10
C THR A 190 -10.77 19.09 3.47
N LYS A 191 -12.01 19.54 3.71
CA LYS A 191 -12.44 20.10 5.00
C LYS A 191 -12.83 19.00 5.98
N PHE A 192 -12.24 19.01 7.18
CA PHE A 192 -12.49 18.08 8.30
C PHE A 192 -12.86 18.82 9.57
#